data_AF-A0A191UTH6-F1
#
_entry.id   AF-A0A191UTH6-F1
#
_cell.length_a   1.000
_cell.length_b   1.000
_cell.length_c   1.000
_cell.angle_alpha   90.00
_cell.angle_beta   90.00
_cell.angle_gamma   90.00
#
_symmetry.space_group_name_H-M   'P 1'
#
loop_
_entity.id
_entity.type
_entity.pdbx_description
1 polymer ?
#
loop_
_entity_poly.entity_id
_entity_poly.type
_entity_poly.pdbx_seq_one_letter_code
_entity_poly.pdbx_strand_id
1 'polypeptide(L)'
;MTRGWAVDRILRSWWTVGVLTCLALASLIARGVLVDQGVLYGRMQVLRVDGIIASVAVLALAFGLAHRPAGSAPRPEGVAAPERWNIVTGALGLLVLIVSVVSLFSPVDRPGLPKAACPNARTQGAQYVGLTSGKLGNNSRSGPGRAFPANGRFPTDCSVGFADYCLGDPILDDTGSTEHQEWVTGRWLRMVKQPPGWRQNVAGLLSDESPGNQFITDAFVIPATNYEGLELAGEEVCGPQFPAERAELGAFTWKRYEGDKEPSVELAATSDHAVNIGFSVYLPPGEGFRENGMVFPLYDESLTAPQNPGRVSPKSGNRKTITWVYSEALRARLLPGHKGPAHIVLMAIPCIGNNLPDEISKGDLARYDITPKGFPRNSALKPAEQNRALRTKLARAACQANV
;
A
#
# COMPACT_ATOMS: atom_id res chain seq x y z
N MET A 1 -54.88 -10.13 -50.42
CA MET A 1 -53.58 -9.43 -50.26
C MET A 1 -53.11 -9.26 -48.79
N THR A 2 -53.79 -9.82 -47.79
CA THR A 2 -53.49 -9.57 -46.36
C THR A 2 -52.55 -10.58 -45.67
N ARG A 3 -52.30 -11.76 -46.27
CA ARG A 3 -51.45 -12.81 -45.66
C ARG A 3 -49.95 -12.47 -45.61
N GLY A 4 -49.41 -11.74 -46.59
CA GLY A 4 -47.99 -11.37 -46.62
C GLY A 4 -47.59 -10.43 -45.48
N TRP A 5 -48.48 -9.51 -45.11
CA TRP A 5 -48.21 -8.50 -44.07
C TRP A 5 -48.07 -9.07 -42.65
N ALA A 6 -48.77 -10.18 -42.37
CA ALA A 6 -48.73 -10.83 -41.06
C ALA A 6 -47.42 -11.62 -40.86
N VAL A 7 -46.91 -12.26 -41.90
CA VAL A 7 -45.67 -13.05 -41.85
C VAL A 7 -44.46 -12.14 -41.66
N ASP A 8 -44.40 -11.02 -42.38
CA ASP A 8 -43.31 -10.02 -42.23
C ASP A 8 -43.24 -9.40 -40.84
N ARG A 9 -44.40 -9.13 -40.21
CA ARG A 9 -44.44 -8.55 -38.86
C ARG A 9 -43.95 -9.54 -37.80
N ILE A 10 -44.29 -10.83 -37.96
CA ILE A 10 -43.82 -11.90 -37.07
C ILE A 10 -42.31 -12.06 -37.21
N LEU A 11 -41.79 -12.17 -38.43
CA LEU A 11 -40.35 -12.34 -38.68
C LEU A 11 -39.51 -11.17 -38.12
N ARG A 12 -39.98 -9.93 -38.25
CA ARG A 12 -39.28 -8.76 -37.68
C ARG A 12 -39.25 -8.78 -36.15
N SER A 13 -40.32 -9.25 -35.50
CA SER A 13 -40.38 -9.36 -34.03
C SER A 13 -39.44 -10.46 -33.49
N TRP A 14 -39.30 -11.58 -34.18
CA TRP A 14 -38.34 -12.61 -33.79
C TRP A 14 -36.89 -12.16 -33.95
N TRP A 15 -36.62 -11.41 -35.02
CA TRP A 15 -35.30 -10.83 -35.22
C TRP A 15 -34.93 -9.86 -34.09
N THR A 16 -35.85 -8.98 -33.66
CA THR A 16 -35.57 -8.04 -32.56
C THR A 16 -35.35 -8.76 -31.23
N VAL A 17 -36.16 -9.75 -30.87
CA VAL A 17 -35.98 -10.53 -29.64
C VAL A 17 -34.66 -11.29 -29.65
N GLY A 18 -34.31 -11.91 -30.78
CA GLY A 18 -33.03 -12.60 -30.95
C GLY A 18 -31.84 -11.67 -30.77
N VAL A 19 -31.86 -10.50 -31.43
CA VAL A 19 -30.81 -9.47 -31.31
C VAL A 19 -30.67 -8.99 -29.86
N LEU A 20 -31.77 -8.69 -29.17
CA LEU A 20 -31.73 -8.24 -27.78
C LEU A 20 -31.20 -9.31 -26.82
N THR A 21 -31.54 -10.58 -27.04
CA THR A 21 -31.03 -11.69 -26.23
C THR A 21 -29.54 -11.90 -26.43
N CYS A 22 -29.08 -11.90 -27.70
CA CYS A 22 -27.66 -11.98 -28.02
C CYS A 22 -26.88 -10.79 -27.44
N LEU A 23 -27.45 -9.58 -27.50
CA LEU A 23 -26.85 -8.39 -26.92
C LEU A 23 -26.69 -8.53 -25.40
N ALA A 24 -27.74 -8.99 -24.70
CA ALA A 24 -27.68 -9.20 -23.26
C ALA A 24 -26.62 -10.26 -22.87
N LEU A 25 -26.54 -11.37 -23.61
CA LEU A 25 -25.52 -12.40 -23.38
C LEU A 25 -24.10 -11.86 -23.65
N ALA A 26 -23.91 -11.11 -24.74
CA ALA A 26 -22.63 -10.49 -25.05
C ALA A 26 -22.21 -9.48 -23.96
N SER A 27 -23.13 -8.66 -23.45
CA SER A 27 -22.88 -7.73 -22.35
C SER A 27 -22.48 -8.44 -21.05
N LEU A 28 -23.04 -9.62 -20.77
CA LEU A 28 -22.69 -10.42 -19.60
C LEU A 28 -21.28 -11.01 -19.69
N ILE A 29 -20.95 -11.58 -20.84
CA ILE A 29 -19.60 -12.09 -21.11
C ILE A 29 -18.59 -10.94 -21.01
N ALA A 30 -18.90 -9.80 -21.65
CA ALA A 30 -18.06 -8.61 -21.58
C ALA A 30 -17.88 -8.14 -20.13
N ARG A 31 -18.96 -8.07 -19.33
CA ARG A 31 -18.86 -7.75 -17.89
C ARG A 31 -17.94 -8.70 -17.15
N GLY A 32 -18.12 -10.01 -17.32
CA GLY A 32 -17.28 -11.02 -16.65
C GLY A 32 -15.80 -10.84 -16.99
N VAL A 33 -15.49 -10.65 -18.26
CA VAL A 33 -14.12 -10.40 -18.73
C VAL A 33 -13.56 -9.07 -18.20
N LEU A 34 -14.36 -8.01 -18.17
CA LEU A 34 -13.93 -6.70 -17.67
C LEU A 34 -13.68 -6.70 -16.15
N VAL A 35 -14.46 -7.45 -15.37
CA VAL A 35 -14.24 -7.62 -13.92
C VAL A 35 -13.00 -8.48 -13.69
N ASP A 36 -12.86 -9.61 -14.39
CA ASP A 36 -11.69 -10.50 -14.26
C ASP A 36 -10.37 -9.79 -14.59
N GLN A 37 -10.38 -8.92 -15.62
CA GLN A 37 -9.24 -8.08 -15.99
C GLN A 37 -9.05 -6.86 -15.06
N GLY A 38 -9.92 -6.66 -14.06
CA GLY A 38 -9.92 -5.53 -13.14
C GLY A 38 -10.17 -4.18 -13.82
N VAL A 39 -10.80 -4.16 -14.99
CA VAL A 39 -11.14 -2.94 -15.75
C VAL A 39 -12.43 -2.33 -15.20
N LEU A 40 -13.42 -3.17 -14.90
CA LEU A 40 -14.66 -2.77 -14.24
C LEU A 40 -14.55 -3.07 -12.75
N TYR A 41 -14.46 -2.03 -11.93
CA TYR A 41 -14.33 -2.15 -10.48
C TYR A 41 -15.06 -1.00 -9.79
N GLY A 42 -15.37 -1.18 -8.50
CA GLY A 42 -16.20 -0.26 -7.74
C GLY A 42 -17.68 -0.66 -7.77
N ARG A 43 -18.28 -0.73 -6.58
CA ARG A 43 -19.65 -1.23 -6.38
C ARG A 43 -20.70 -0.45 -7.17
N MET A 44 -20.57 0.87 -7.23
CA MET A 44 -21.55 1.73 -7.89
C MET A 44 -21.52 1.56 -9.42
N GLN A 45 -20.33 1.39 -9.98
CA GLN A 45 -20.12 1.24 -11.41
C GLN A 45 -20.59 -0.12 -11.90
N VAL A 46 -20.34 -1.18 -11.12
CA VAL A 46 -20.90 -2.51 -11.41
C VAL A 46 -22.42 -2.49 -11.34
N LEU A 47 -23.03 -1.83 -10.35
CA LEU A 47 -24.49 -1.68 -10.28
C LEU A 47 -25.07 -0.93 -11.48
N ARG A 48 -24.37 0.07 -12.04
CA ARG A 48 -24.80 0.76 -13.27
C ARG A 48 -24.80 -0.18 -14.47
N VAL A 49 -23.72 -0.96 -14.65
CA VAL A 49 -23.63 -1.94 -15.75
C VAL A 49 -24.70 -3.03 -15.58
N ASP A 50 -24.91 -3.51 -14.36
CA ASP A 50 -25.95 -4.48 -14.04
C ASP A 50 -27.35 -3.93 -14.32
N GLY A 51 -27.58 -2.67 -13.99
CA GLY A 51 -28.82 -1.96 -14.31
C GLY A 51 -29.08 -1.86 -15.82
N ILE A 52 -28.05 -1.60 -16.63
CA ILE A 52 -28.16 -1.58 -18.10
C ILE A 52 -28.49 -2.99 -18.62
N ILE A 53 -27.76 -4.02 -18.17
CA ILE A 53 -28.00 -5.41 -18.58
C ILE A 53 -29.42 -5.84 -18.20
N ALA A 54 -29.86 -5.54 -16.97
CA ALA A 54 -31.21 -5.83 -16.50
C ALA A 54 -32.26 -5.09 -17.33
N SER A 55 -32.03 -3.82 -17.69
CA SER A 55 -32.94 -3.04 -18.52
C SER A 55 -33.08 -3.63 -19.93
N VAL A 56 -31.97 -4.06 -20.55
CA VAL A 56 -31.98 -4.73 -21.86
C VAL A 56 -32.74 -6.06 -21.77
N ALA A 57 -32.53 -6.83 -20.71
CA ALA A 57 -33.25 -8.09 -20.48
C ALA A 57 -34.77 -7.86 -20.28
N VAL A 58 -35.16 -6.84 -19.51
CA VAL A 58 -36.57 -6.46 -19.31
C VAL A 58 -37.20 -5.95 -20.61
N LEU A 59 -36.47 -5.18 -21.42
CA LEU A 59 -36.94 -4.76 -22.74
C LEU A 59 -37.15 -5.96 -23.67
N ALA A 60 -36.20 -6.90 -23.70
CA ALA A 60 -36.35 -8.15 -24.45
C ALA A 60 -37.61 -8.92 -24.00
N LEU A 61 -37.87 -8.96 -22.69
CA LEU A 61 -39.06 -9.56 -22.11
C LEU A 61 -40.33 -8.81 -22.54
N ALA A 62 -40.37 -7.49 -22.38
CA ALA A 62 -41.52 -6.67 -22.72
C ALA A 62 -41.86 -6.77 -24.21
N PHE A 63 -40.86 -6.72 -25.09
CA PHE A 63 -41.05 -6.92 -26.52
C PHE A 63 -41.56 -8.32 -26.86
N GLY A 64 -41.03 -9.36 -26.20
CA GLY A 64 -41.57 -10.71 -26.29
C GLY A 64 -43.03 -10.75 -25.87
N LEU A 65 -43.36 -10.33 -24.64
CA LEU A 65 -44.71 -10.39 -24.10
C LEU A 65 -45.73 -9.53 -24.87
N ALA A 66 -45.35 -8.35 -25.33
CA ALA A 66 -46.22 -7.45 -26.10
C ALA A 66 -46.55 -7.98 -27.50
N HIS A 67 -45.70 -8.84 -28.05
CA HIS A 67 -45.93 -9.52 -29.32
C HIS A 67 -46.55 -10.91 -29.13
N ARG A 68 -47.05 -11.22 -27.93
CA ARG A 68 -48.00 -12.33 -27.76
C ARG A 68 -49.15 -12.10 -28.72
N PRO A 69 -49.43 -13.03 -29.65
CA PRO A 69 -50.63 -12.93 -30.46
C PRO A 69 -51.81 -12.95 -29.49
N ALA A 70 -52.43 -11.77 -29.28
CA ALA A 70 -53.64 -11.65 -28.49
C ALA A 70 -54.65 -12.63 -29.10
N GLY A 71 -55.09 -13.59 -28.29
CA GLY A 71 -56.04 -14.62 -28.69
C GLY A 71 -57.23 -13.96 -29.36
N SER A 72 -57.30 -14.09 -30.67
CA SER A 72 -58.44 -13.67 -31.47
C SER A 72 -59.30 -14.90 -31.66
N ALA A 73 -60.46 -14.89 -31.01
CA ALA A 73 -61.60 -15.79 -31.19
C ALA A 73 -61.36 -17.28 -30.82
N PRO A 74 -62.43 -17.99 -30.39
CA PRO A 74 -62.38 -19.43 -30.18
C PRO A 74 -61.95 -20.11 -31.49
N ARG A 75 -60.76 -20.72 -31.49
CA ARG A 75 -60.29 -21.56 -32.59
C ARG A 75 -60.76 -22.99 -32.35
N PRO A 76 -61.22 -23.69 -33.40
CA PRO A 76 -61.78 -25.03 -33.31
C PRO A 76 -60.77 -26.03 -32.75
N GLU A 77 -61.28 -26.94 -31.91
CA GLU A 77 -60.55 -28.04 -31.29
C GLU A 77 -59.70 -28.78 -32.32
N GLY A 78 -58.38 -28.87 -32.08
CA GLY A 78 -57.53 -29.85 -32.77
C GLY A 78 -56.19 -29.37 -33.32
N VAL A 79 -55.84 -28.09 -33.28
CA VAL A 79 -54.51 -27.64 -33.75
C VAL A 79 -53.70 -27.06 -32.59
N ALA A 80 -52.90 -27.93 -31.97
CA ALA A 80 -51.91 -27.56 -30.96
C ALA A 80 -50.86 -26.61 -31.55
N ALA A 81 -50.91 -25.34 -31.16
CA ALA A 81 -49.85 -24.37 -31.43
C ALA A 81 -49.79 -23.31 -30.31
N PRO A 82 -48.59 -22.91 -29.85
CA PRO A 82 -47.39 -23.73 -29.66
C PRO A 82 -46.69 -23.48 -28.30
N GLU A 83 -46.10 -24.56 -27.80
CA GLU A 83 -45.07 -24.78 -26.77
C GLU A 83 -43.87 -23.79 -26.74
N ARG A 84 -43.77 -22.89 -27.73
CA ARG A 84 -42.58 -22.04 -27.99
C ARG A 84 -42.46 -20.83 -27.07
N TRP A 85 -43.55 -20.39 -26.44
CA TRP A 85 -43.49 -19.31 -25.43
C TRP A 85 -42.71 -19.73 -24.20
N ASN A 86 -42.82 -21.00 -23.80
CA ASN A 86 -42.07 -21.57 -22.68
C ASN A 86 -40.55 -21.59 -22.95
N ILE A 87 -40.16 -21.72 -24.22
CA ILE A 87 -38.74 -21.69 -24.63
C ILE A 87 -38.16 -20.28 -24.46
N VAL A 88 -38.91 -19.23 -24.83
CA VAL A 88 -38.46 -17.84 -24.70
C VAL A 88 -38.38 -17.42 -23.23
N THR A 89 -39.40 -17.71 -22.43
CA THR A 89 -39.37 -17.43 -20.99
C THR A 89 -38.33 -18.28 -20.27
N GLY A 90 -38.14 -19.53 -20.68
CA GLY A 90 -37.08 -20.42 -20.17
C GLY A 90 -35.68 -19.91 -20.50
N ALA A 91 -35.43 -19.49 -21.74
CA ALA A 91 -34.14 -18.93 -22.16
C ALA A 91 -33.82 -17.62 -21.42
N LEU A 92 -34.83 -16.78 -21.19
CA LEU A 92 -34.66 -15.53 -20.45
C LEU A 92 -34.46 -15.76 -18.94
N GLY A 93 -35.23 -16.67 -18.34
CA GLY A 93 -35.05 -17.10 -16.95
C GLY A 93 -33.66 -17.70 -16.73
N LEU A 94 -33.17 -18.49 -17.70
CA LEU A 94 -31.81 -19.03 -17.71
C LEU A 94 -30.77 -17.91 -17.83
N LEU A 95 -31.00 -16.91 -18.67
CA LEU A 95 -30.10 -15.76 -18.79
C LEU A 95 -29.98 -15.00 -17.45
N VAL A 96 -31.11 -14.65 -16.83
CA VAL A 96 -31.14 -13.97 -15.52
C VAL A 96 -30.45 -14.82 -14.44
N LEU A 97 -30.72 -16.13 -14.42
CA LEU A 97 -30.05 -17.07 -13.52
C LEU A 97 -28.53 -17.05 -13.72
N ILE A 98 -28.05 -17.09 -14.98
CA ILE A 98 -26.63 -17.01 -15.30
C ILE A 98 -26.03 -15.67 -14.83
N VAL A 99 -26.75 -14.55 -15.00
CA VAL A 99 -26.29 -13.23 -14.48
C VAL A 99 -26.11 -13.27 -12.97
N SER A 100 -27.12 -13.77 -12.25
CA SER A 100 -27.10 -13.86 -10.80
C SER A 100 -25.98 -14.78 -10.31
N VAL A 101 -25.78 -15.91 -10.98
CA VAL A 101 -24.71 -16.87 -10.68
C VAL A 101 -23.33 -16.27 -10.94
N VAL A 102 -23.09 -15.66 -12.11
CA VAL A 102 -21.79 -15.05 -12.43
C VAL A 102 -21.45 -13.90 -11.47
N SER A 103 -22.46 -13.12 -11.08
CA SER A 103 -22.28 -12.05 -10.09
C SER A 103 -21.97 -12.56 -8.68
N LEU A 104 -22.37 -13.80 -8.37
CA LEU A 104 -22.06 -14.45 -7.10
C LEU A 104 -20.61 -14.99 -7.07
N PHE A 105 -20.09 -15.43 -8.22
CA PHE A 105 -18.77 -16.08 -8.31
C PHE A 105 -17.62 -15.16 -8.76
N SER A 106 -17.91 -13.97 -9.27
CA SER A 106 -16.88 -12.97 -9.63
C SER A 106 -16.99 -11.74 -8.73
N PRO A 107 -16.43 -11.79 -7.51
CA PRO A 107 -16.47 -10.66 -6.59
C PRO A 107 -15.66 -9.50 -7.19
N VAL A 108 -16.30 -8.33 -7.23
CA VAL A 108 -15.73 -7.07 -7.72
C VAL A 108 -14.52 -6.63 -6.89
N ASP A 109 -14.53 -7.01 -5.62
CA ASP A 109 -13.46 -6.77 -4.67
C ASP A 109 -12.63 -8.03 -4.45
N ARG A 110 -11.34 -7.86 -4.19
CA ARG A 110 -10.47 -8.97 -3.80
C ARG A 110 -11.04 -9.66 -2.54
N PRO A 111 -11.24 -10.99 -2.55
CA PRO A 111 -11.76 -11.71 -1.39
C PRO A 111 -10.78 -11.61 -0.21
N GLY A 112 -11.33 -11.59 1.01
CA GLY A 112 -10.54 -11.55 2.24
C GLY A 112 -10.08 -10.15 2.67
N LEU A 113 -10.48 -9.08 1.98
CA LEU A 113 -10.24 -7.72 2.43
C LEU A 113 -11.20 -7.32 3.56
N PRO A 114 -10.74 -6.57 4.58
CA PRO A 114 -11.57 -6.13 5.70
C PRO A 114 -12.60 -5.06 5.31
N LYS A 115 -12.39 -4.37 4.20
CA LYS A 115 -13.28 -3.31 3.66
C LYS A 115 -13.39 -3.41 2.14
N ALA A 116 -14.51 -2.92 1.60
CA ALA A 116 -14.70 -2.80 0.16
C ALA A 116 -13.69 -1.83 -0.47
N ALA A 117 -13.43 -1.95 -1.78
CA ALA A 117 -12.56 -1.01 -2.47
C ALA A 117 -13.11 0.41 -2.44
N CYS A 118 -12.23 1.41 -2.32
CA CYS A 118 -12.61 2.80 -2.49
C CYS A 118 -13.16 3.04 -3.90
N PRO A 119 -14.05 4.02 -4.10
CA PRO A 119 -14.45 4.45 -5.43
C PRO A 119 -13.20 4.74 -6.28
N ASN A 120 -13.17 4.16 -7.48
CA ASN A 120 -12.11 4.37 -8.47
C ASN A 120 -10.73 3.87 -8.02
N ALA A 121 -10.65 3.07 -6.95
CA ALA A 121 -9.44 2.34 -6.55
C ALA A 121 -9.54 0.85 -6.90
N ARG A 122 -8.53 0.34 -7.59
CA ARG A 122 -8.42 -1.08 -7.94
C ARG A 122 -7.71 -1.85 -6.83
N THR A 123 -8.29 -2.97 -6.38
CA THR A 123 -7.66 -3.89 -5.41
C THR A 123 -7.29 -5.25 -6.01
N GLN A 124 -7.96 -5.66 -7.10
CA GLN A 124 -7.72 -6.92 -7.78
C GLN A 124 -6.40 -6.90 -8.57
N GLY A 125 -5.53 -7.89 -8.30
CA GLY A 125 -4.19 -7.97 -8.88
C GLY A 125 -3.17 -7.00 -8.26
N ALA A 126 -3.52 -6.28 -7.18
CA ALA A 126 -2.56 -5.46 -6.45
C ALA A 126 -1.61 -6.31 -5.60
N GLN A 127 -0.33 -5.94 -5.57
CA GLN A 127 0.68 -6.61 -4.72
C GLN A 127 0.44 -6.30 -3.24
N TYR A 128 0.11 -5.04 -2.95
CA TYR A 128 -0.20 -4.54 -1.62
C TYR A 128 -1.59 -3.90 -1.61
N VAL A 129 -2.34 -4.12 -0.54
CA VAL A 129 -3.61 -3.43 -0.28
C VAL A 129 -3.55 -2.80 1.10
N GLY A 130 -4.00 -1.55 1.18
CA GLY A 130 -4.13 -0.82 2.43
C GLY A 130 -5.50 -0.17 2.56
N LEU A 131 -5.85 0.20 3.80
CA LEU A 131 -7.06 0.93 4.14
C LEU A 131 -6.76 2.41 4.29
N THR A 132 -7.56 3.25 3.65
CA THR A 132 -7.45 4.71 3.83
C THR A 132 -7.82 5.10 5.26
N SER A 133 -6.96 5.90 5.89
CA SER A 133 -7.19 6.46 7.23
C SER A 133 -7.31 7.99 7.19
N GLY A 134 -7.44 8.61 8.37
CA GLY A 134 -7.66 10.06 8.54
C GLY A 134 -9.13 10.41 8.75
N LYS A 135 -9.43 11.65 9.20
CA LYS A 135 -10.82 12.09 9.46
C LYS A 135 -11.60 12.42 8.19
N LEU A 136 -10.89 12.83 7.15
CA LEU A 136 -11.46 13.37 5.91
C LEU A 136 -11.11 12.52 4.68
N GLY A 137 -10.48 11.39 4.88
CA GLY A 137 -9.95 10.55 3.81
C GLY A 137 -8.59 11.05 3.36
N ASN A 138 -8.20 10.66 2.15
CA ASN A 138 -6.82 10.80 1.72
C ASN A 138 -6.75 11.42 0.33
N ASN A 139 -5.94 12.47 0.17
CA ASN A 139 -5.74 13.13 -1.12
C ASN A 139 -4.69 12.36 -1.91
N SER A 140 -5.00 12.01 -3.16
CA SER A 140 -4.00 11.51 -4.07
C SER A 140 -3.31 12.65 -4.81
N ARG A 141 -2.06 12.41 -5.23
CA ARG A 141 -1.26 13.37 -5.98
C ARG A 141 -0.67 12.74 -7.23
N SER A 142 -0.30 13.59 -8.18
CA SER A 142 0.34 13.18 -9.45
C SER A 142 1.78 12.68 -9.29
N GLY A 143 2.42 12.93 -8.14
CA GLY A 143 3.77 12.49 -7.83
C GLY A 143 4.00 12.31 -6.32
N PRO A 144 5.18 11.82 -5.93
CA PRO A 144 5.50 11.48 -4.54
C PRO A 144 5.91 12.72 -3.75
N GLY A 145 4.97 13.64 -3.51
CA GLY A 145 5.29 14.84 -2.74
C GLY A 145 4.14 15.83 -2.66
N ARG A 146 4.24 16.77 -1.71
CA ARG A 146 3.29 17.87 -1.55
C ARG A 146 3.39 18.88 -2.69
N ALA A 147 4.56 19.02 -3.31
CA ALA A 147 4.77 19.87 -4.46
C ALA A 147 3.97 19.43 -5.70
N PHE A 148 3.63 18.13 -5.81
CA PHE A 148 2.82 17.62 -6.91
C PHE A 148 1.34 17.96 -6.71
N PRO A 149 0.63 18.38 -7.78
CA PRO A 149 -0.79 18.73 -7.67
C PRO A 149 -1.63 17.53 -7.23
N ALA A 150 -2.60 17.80 -6.35
CA ALA A 150 -3.63 16.84 -5.99
C ALA A 150 -4.48 16.51 -7.23
N ASN A 151 -4.74 15.23 -7.44
CA ASN A 151 -5.44 14.73 -8.62
C ASN A 151 -6.55 13.72 -8.29
N GLY A 152 -6.97 13.69 -7.03
CA GLY A 152 -8.03 12.82 -6.55
C GLY A 152 -8.13 12.81 -5.04
N ARG A 153 -9.19 12.19 -4.54
CA ARG A 153 -9.41 11.98 -3.10
C ARG A 153 -10.17 10.69 -2.88
N PHE A 154 -9.71 9.93 -1.89
CA PHE A 154 -10.34 8.71 -1.46
C PHE A 154 -11.04 8.92 -0.12
N PRO A 155 -12.24 8.33 0.07
CA PRO A 155 -12.92 8.38 1.37
C PRO A 155 -12.11 7.60 2.42
N THR A 156 -12.47 7.75 3.68
CA THR A 156 -11.90 6.97 4.80
C THR A 156 -12.45 5.55 4.81
N ASP A 157 -11.72 4.63 5.44
CA ASP A 157 -12.21 3.28 5.78
C ASP A 157 -12.59 2.43 4.56
N CYS A 158 -11.82 2.55 3.48
CA CYS A 158 -11.96 1.73 2.29
C CYS A 158 -10.61 1.24 1.76
N SER A 159 -10.63 0.17 0.97
CA SER A 159 -9.42 -0.50 0.48
C SER A 159 -8.89 0.12 -0.81
N VAL A 160 -7.57 0.29 -0.91
CA VAL A 160 -6.86 0.75 -2.11
C VAL A 160 -5.72 -0.21 -2.41
N GLY A 161 -5.59 -0.64 -3.67
CA GLY A 161 -4.45 -1.42 -4.12
C GLY A 161 -3.30 -0.56 -4.60
N PHE A 162 -2.08 -0.97 -4.27
CA PHE A 162 -0.83 -0.28 -4.61
C PHE A 162 0.10 -1.20 -5.41
N ALA A 163 0.81 -0.60 -6.36
CA ALA A 163 1.71 -1.30 -7.28
C ALA A 163 3.15 -1.28 -6.79
N ASP A 164 3.61 -0.11 -6.34
CA ASP A 164 4.96 0.15 -5.83
C ASP A 164 4.92 1.38 -4.93
N TYR A 165 6.07 1.76 -4.38
CA TYR A 165 6.23 3.01 -3.65
C TYR A 165 7.37 3.86 -4.20
N CYS A 166 7.29 5.16 -3.96
CA CYS A 166 8.33 6.12 -4.21
C CYS A 166 8.75 6.82 -2.92
N LEU A 167 9.98 7.34 -2.91
CA LEU A 167 10.50 8.19 -1.85
C LEU A 167 10.34 9.65 -2.23
N GLY A 168 9.64 10.38 -1.37
CA GLY A 168 9.10 11.68 -1.66
C GLY A 168 9.13 12.62 -0.46
N ASP A 169 8.44 13.77 -0.60
CA ASP A 169 8.36 14.75 0.48
C ASP A 169 7.81 14.09 1.75
N PRO A 170 8.46 14.24 2.92
CA PRO A 170 7.91 13.75 4.16
C PRO A 170 6.61 14.50 4.48
N ILE A 171 5.54 13.76 4.76
CA ILE A 171 4.32 14.35 5.32
C ILE A 171 4.46 14.33 6.84
N LEU A 172 4.74 15.51 7.39
CA LEU A 172 4.58 15.79 8.80
C LEU A 172 3.09 16.09 9.01
N ASP A 173 2.37 15.24 9.75
CA ASP A 173 0.99 15.56 10.11
C ASP A 173 0.83 15.62 11.62
N ASP A 174 0.31 16.76 12.09
CA ASP A 174 -0.10 17.03 13.46
C ASP A 174 -1.48 16.40 13.75
N THR A 175 -2.16 15.85 12.73
CA THR A 175 -3.49 15.22 12.83
C THR A 175 -3.51 13.71 12.60
N GLY A 176 -2.34 13.06 12.60
CA GLY A 176 -2.19 11.60 12.50
C GLY A 176 -3.00 10.87 13.59
N SER A 177 -3.87 9.97 13.14
CA SER A 177 -4.81 9.16 13.91
C SER A 177 -4.36 8.69 15.29
N THR A 178 -5.20 8.93 16.31
CA THR A 178 -5.08 8.50 17.73
C THR A 178 -3.85 9.06 18.45
N GLU A 179 -3.95 9.31 19.76
CA GLU A 179 -2.99 10.05 20.60
C GLU A 179 -1.55 9.48 20.67
N HIS A 180 -1.17 8.56 19.79
CA HIS A 180 0.07 7.77 19.90
C HIS A 180 0.96 7.71 18.66
N GLN A 181 0.61 8.30 17.51
CA GLN A 181 1.49 8.14 16.33
C GLN A 181 1.53 9.38 15.40
N GLU A 182 2.53 10.23 15.63
CA GLU A 182 3.01 11.21 14.64
C GLU A 182 3.78 10.46 13.53
N TRP A 183 3.06 9.83 12.59
CA TRP A 183 3.71 9.08 11.51
C TRP A 183 4.35 10.03 10.49
N VAL A 184 5.68 10.10 10.49
CA VAL A 184 6.43 10.73 9.40
C VAL A 184 6.95 9.65 8.48
N THR A 185 6.26 9.46 7.36
CA THR A 185 6.74 8.57 6.29
C THR A 185 7.11 9.43 5.08
N GLY A 186 8.27 9.17 4.48
CA GLY A 186 8.64 9.69 3.16
C GLY A 186 8.11 8.81 2.03
N ARG A 187 7.30 7.79 2.35
CA ARG A 187 6.80 6.81 1.38
C ARG A 187 5.48 7.29 0.77
N TRP A 188 5.47 7.29 -0.55
CA TRP A 188 4.32 7.61 -1.37
C TRP A 188 3.96 6.38 -2.19
N LEU A 189 2.84 5.77 -1.85
CA LEU A 189 2.36 4.53 -2.44
C LEU A 189 1.65 4.85 -3.74
N ARG A 190 2.11 4.26 -4.85
CA ARG A 190 1.47 4.44 -6.14
C ARG A 190 0.32 3.46 -6.28
N MET A 191 -0.84 3.99 -6.62
CA MET A 191 -2.02 3.18 -6.87
C MET A 191 -1.85 2.27 -8.08
N VAL A 192 -2.41 1.06 -8.02
CA VAL A 192 -2.55 0.22 -9.19
C VAL A 192 -3.55 0.86 -10.15
N LYS A 193 -3.16 0.96 -11.42
CA LYS A 193 -4.00 1.45 -12.52
C LYS A 193 -3.97 0.51 -13.70
N GLN A 194 -4.90 0.68 -14.64
CA GLN A 194 -4.81 -0.01 -15.92
C GLN A 194 -3.57 0.48 -16.71
N PRO A 195 -2.87 -0.43 -17.41
CA PRO A 195 -1.76 -0.02 -18.27
C PRO A 195 -2.26 0.90 -19.39
N PRO A 196 -1.41 1.82 -19.89
CA PRO A 196 -1.76 2.72 -20.98
C PRO A 196 -2.33 1.96 -22.19
N GLY A 197 -3.41 2.50 -22.77
CA GLY A 197 -4.08 1.92 -23.94
C GLY A 197 -5.59 1.81 -23.77
N TRP A 198 -6.21 0.88 -24.48
CA TRP A 198 -7.68 0.75 -24.50
C TRP A 198 -8.26 0.40 -23.12
N ARG A 199 -7.54 -0.35 -22.28
CA ARG A 199 -7.99 -0.73 -20.93
C ARG A 199 -8.13 0.48 -20.02
N GLN A 200 -7.16 1.40 -20.06
CA GLN A 200 -7.23 2.66 -19.31
C GLN A 200 -8.39 3.52 -19.78
N ASN A 201 -8.64 3.62 -21.09
CA ASN A 201 -9.77 4.38 -21.61
C ASN A 201 -11.12 3.81 -21.15
N VAL A 202 -11.26 2.48 -21.18
CA VAL A 202 -12.47 1.80 -20.71
C VAL A 202 -12.63 1.93 -19.19
N ALA A 203 -11.55 1.79 -18.41
CA ALA A 203 -11.59 2.00 -16.96
C ALA A 203 -11.89 3.46 -16.59
N GLY A 204 -11.36 4.43 -17.34
CA GLY A 204 -11.70 5.85 -17.19
C GLY A 204 -13.17 6.12 -17.45
N LEU A 205 -13.75 5.49 -18.49
CA LEU A 205 -15.16 5.66 -18.85
C LEU A 205 -16.13 4.93 -17.89
N LEU A 206 -15.79 3.70 -17.50
CA LEU A 206 -16.71 2.82 -16.76
C LEU A 206 -16.48 2.86 -15.25
N SER A 207 -15.25 3.07 -14.81
CA SER A 207 -14.81 3.00 -13.40
C SER A 207 -14.34 4.35 -12.85
N ASP A 208 -14.49 5.43 -13.63
CA ASP A 208 -14.02 6.79 -13.31
C ASP A 208 -12.52 6.81 -12.88
N GLU A 209 -11.70 5.92 -13.46
CA GLU A 209 -10.25 5.88 -13.19
C GLU A 209 -9.60 7.18 -13.68
N SER A 210 -8.88 7.89 -12.80
CA SER A 210 -8.17 9.11 -13.23
C SER A 210 -7.05 8.74 -14.21
N PRO A 211 -6.76 9.57 -15.22
CA PRO A 211 -5.54 9.41 -16.01
C PRO A 211 -4.29 9.73 -15.17
N GLY A 212 -3.15 9.14 -15.56
CA GLY A 212 -1.83 9.40 -14.96
C GLY A 212 -1.58 8.71 -13.61
N ASN A 213 -0.43 8.95 -13.00
CA ASN A 213 -0.09 8.36 -11.69
C ASN A 213 -0.91 8.97 -10.55
N GLN A 214 -1.27 8.16 -9.57
CA GLN A 214 -1.87 8.61 -8.31
C GLN A 214 -1.08 8.04 -7.16
N PHE A 215 -0.54 8.92 -6.32
CA PHE A 215 0.23 8.58 -5.14
C PHE A 215 -0.54 8.98 -3.89
N ILE A 216 -0.49 8.11 -2.90
CA ILE A 216 -1.05 8.31 -1.58
C ILE A 216 0.08 8.19 -0.57
N THR A 217 0.18 9.11 0.39
CA THR A 217 1.18 8.95 1.46
C THR A 217 0.82 7.76 2.35
N ASP A 218 1.84 6.96 2.66
CA ASP A 218 1.73 5.80 3.54
C ASP A 218 1.30 6.17 4.97
N ALA A 219 1.55 7.42 5.39
CA ALA A 219 1.10 7.93 6.70
C ALA A 219 -0.43 7.87 6.90
N PHE A 220 -1.20 7.77 5.83
CA PHE A 220 -2.67 7.68 5.85
C PHE A 220 -3.19 6.35 5.27
N VAL A 221 -2.38 5.29 5.37
CA VAL A 221 -2.71 3.96 4.89
C VAL A 221 -2.43 2.94 6.00
N ILE A 222 -3.47 2.25 6.45
CA ILE A 222 -3.33 1.14 7.39
C ILE A 222 -3.14 -0.15 6.57
N PRO A 223 -2.06 -0.93 6.78
CA PRO A 223 -1.85 -2.15 6.01
C PRO A 223 -3.00 -3.16 6.14
N ALA A 224 -3.49 -3.67 5.01
CA ALA A 224 -4.47 -4.79 4.97
C ALA A 224 -3.82 -6.11 4.50
N THR A 225 -2.70 -6.03 3.77
CA THR A 225 -1.87 -7.17 3.38
C THR A 225 -0.41 -6.95 3.82
N ASN A 226 0.42 -7.98 3.74
CA ASN A 226 1.85 -7.85 4.07
C ASN A 226 2.54 -6.83 3.14
N TYR A 227 3.35 -5.95 3.74
CA TYR A 227 4.09 -4.89 3.06
C TYR A 227 5.29 -5.41 2.25
N GLU A 228 5.81 -6.60 2.55
CA GLU A 228 7.00 -7.17 1.91
C GLU A 228 6.90 -7.34 0.39
N GLY A 229 5.68 -7.35 -0.16
CA GLY A 229 5.46 -7.44 -1.60
C GLY A 229 5.51 -6.11 -2.36
N LEU A 230 5.69 -4.97 -1.69
CA LEU A 230 5.69 -3.65 -2.34
C LEU A 230 7.13 -3.22 -2.65
N GLU A 231 7.45 -3.12 -3.93
CA GLU A 231 8.78 -2.74 -4.40
C GLU A 231 8.94 -1.21 -4.53
N LEU A 232 10.19 -0.73 -4.50
CA LEU A 232 10.54 0.65 -4.82
C LEU A 232 10.42 0.85 -6.34
N ALA A 233 9.66 1.84 -6.78
CA ALA A 233 9.48 2.12 -8.20
C ALA A 233 10.75 2.72 -8.82
N GLY A 234 10.90 2.52 -10.14
CA GLY A 234 11.99 3.10 -10.93
C GLY A 234 11.96 4.64 -10.98
N GLU A 235 13.08 5.22 -11.39
CA GLU A 235 13.26 6.67 -11.52
C GLU A 235 12.25 7.28 -12.51
N GLU A 236 11.85 6.53 -13.54
CA GLU A 236 10.83 6.95 -14.51
C GLU A 236 9.45 7.19 -13.89
N VAL A 237 9.14 6.52 -12.78
CA VAL A 237 7.86 6.63 -12.06
C VAL A 237 7.94 7.68 -10.96
N CYS A 238 9.02 7.68 -10.18
CA CYS A 238 9.17 8.55 -9.03
C CYS A 238 9.66 9.96 -9.39
N GLY A 239 10.28 10.14 -10.56
CA GLY A 239 11.06 11.33 -10.85
C GLY A 239 12.28 11.43 -9.92
N PRO A 240 12.85 12.63 -9.71
CA PRO A 240 13.90 12.84 -8.73
C PRO A 240 13.36 12.45 -7.36
N GLN A 241 13.84 11.31 -6.84
CA GLN A 241 13.56 10.92 -5.47
C GLN A 241 14.23 11.93 -4.54
N PHE A 242 13.82 11.97 -3.28
CA PHE A 242 14.57 12.65 -2.22
C PHE A 242 15.46 11.61 -1.53
N PRO A 243 16.57 11.14 -2.14
CA PRO A 243 17.44 10.19 -1.48
C PRO A 243 18.02 10.87 -0.25
N ALA A 244 18.00 10.17 0.89
CA ALA A 244 18.79 10.62 2.02
C ALA A 244 20.26 10.58 1.60
N GLU A 245 21.03 11.59 2.01
CA GLU A 245 22.47 11.55 1.89
C GLU A 245 23.07 10.54 2.87
N ARG A 246 24.37 10.29 2.74
CA ARG A 246 25.07 9.45 3.71
C ARG A 246 24.92 10.05 5.11
N ALA A 247 24.53 9.24 6.09
CA ALA A 247 24.61 9.64 7.49
C ALA A 247 26.08 9.73 7.88
N GLU A 248 26.40 10.73 8.70
CA GLU A 248 27.71 10.92 9.29
C GLU A 248 27.56 10.85 10.81
N LEU A 249 28.30 9.94 11.44
CA LEU A 249 28.35 9.89 12.90
C LEU A 249 29.16 11.07 13.42
N GLY A 250 28.51 11.93 14.20
CA GLY A 250 29.17 12.98 14.95
C GLY A 250 30.03 12.39 16.07
N ALA A 251 31.02 13.17 16.52
CA ALA A 251 31.77 12.82 17.72
C ALA A 251 30.83 12.74 18.94
N PHE A 252 31.12 11.81 19.85
CA PHE A 252 30.43 11.75 21.14
C PHE A 252 30.52 13.09 21.86
N THR A 253 29.36 13.65 22.21
CA THR A 253 29.29 14.86 23.01
C THR A 253 28.94 14.48 24.45
N TRP A 254 29.68 15.04 25.40
CA TRP A 254 29.45 14.81 26.82
C TRP A 254 28.21 15.56 27.27
N LYS A 255 27.23 14.83 27.82
CA LYS A 255 26.16 15.42 28.61
C LYS A 255 26.06 14.73 29.95
N ARG A 256 26.25 15.53 30.99
CA ARG A 256 25.84 15.17 32.34
C ARG A 256 24.42 15.72 32.50
N TYR A 257 23.42 14.84 32.50
CA TYR A 257 22.06 15.27 32.82
C TYR A 257 21.98 15.58 34.31
N GLU A 258 21.28 16.67 34.63
CA GLU A 258 21.06 17.12 35.99
C GLU A 258 20.13 16.12 36.70
N GLY A 259 20.68 15.30 37.60
CA GLY A 259 19.94 14.25 38.31
C GLY A 259 20.47 12.83 38.10
N ASP A 260 21.22 12.58 37.03
CA ASP A 260 21.77 11.25 36.76
C ASP A 260 23.01 10.98 37.61
N LYS A 261 22.97 9.86 38.34
CA LYS A 261 24.13 9.36 39.11
C LYS A 261 25.24 8.82 38.19
N GLU A 262 24.89 8.51 36.95
CA GLU A 262 25.80 7.89 35.99
C GLU A 262 26.03 8.78 34.75
N PRO A 263 27.23 8.75 34.17
CA PRO A 263 27.52 9.52 32.96
C PRO A 263 26.71 8.99 31.77
N SER A 264 25.95 9.86 31.10
CA SER A 264 25.36 9.59 29.78
C SER A 264 26.28 10.11 28.67
N VAL A 265 26.16 9.56 27.46
CA VAL A 265 26.85 10.08 26.28
C VAL A 265 25.84 10.44 25.22
N GLU A 266 26.02 11.60 24.59
CA GLU A 266 25.16 12.04 23.51
C GLU A 266 25.81 11.65 22.17
N LEU A 267 25.11 10.82 21.41
CA LEU A 267 25.47 10.39 20.07
C LEU A 267 24.72 11.26 19.07
N ALA A 268 25.45 11.96 18.22
CA ALA A 268 24.82 12.68 17.12
C ALA A 268 25.10 11.97 15.80
N ALA A 269 24.15 12.03 14.89
CA ALA A 269 24.36 11.75 13.49
C ALA A 269 23.67 12.82 12.65
N THR A 270 24.28 13.21 11.55
CA THR A 270 23.72 14.13 10.57
C THR A 270 23.50 13.40 9.27
N SER A 271 22.40 13.64 8.58
CA SER A 271 22.20 13.11 7.24
C SER A 271 21.24 14.01 6.52
N ASP A 272 21.74 14.70 5.50
CA ASP A 272 20.92 15.60 4.72
C ASP A 272 19.76 14.85 4.06
N HIS A 273 18.57 15.44 4.14
CA HIS A 273 17.32 14.88 3.63
C HIS A 273 16.85 13.56 4.29
N ALA A 274 17.59 13.00 5.25
CA ALA A 274 17.10 11.87 6.02
C ALA A 274 15.93 12.30 6.90
N VAL A 275 14.81 11.59 6.80
CA VAL A 275 13.65 11.84 7.66
C VAL A 275 13.89 11.27 9.05
N ASN A 276 14.50 10.08 9.12
CA ASN A 276 14.82 9.36 10.33
C ASN A 276 16.27 8.90 10.29
N ILE A 277 16.94 8.91 11.43
CA ILE A 277 18.24 8.25 11.58
C ILE A 277 18.11 7.19 12.67
N GLY A 278 18.36 5.95 12.28
CA GLY A 278 18.40 4.79 13.18
C GLY A 278 19.79 4.59 13.75
N PHE A 279 19.88 4.01 14.95
CA PHE A 279 21.14 3.68 15.60
C PHE A 279 21.13 2.23 16.09
N SER A 280 22.22 1.52 15.88
CA SER A 280 22.40 0.15 16.40
C SER A 280 23.82 -0.08 16.88
N VAL A 281 23.96 -1.10 17.74
CA VAL A 281 25.23 -1.55 18.29
C VAL A 281 25.43 -3.03 18.01
N TYR A 282 26.66 -3.38 17.66
CA TYR A 282 27.17 -4.74 17.58
C TYR A 282 28.23 -4.97 18.67
N LEU A 283 28.10 -6.09 19.38
CA LEU A 283 29.08 -6.59 20.34
C LEU A 283 29.91 -7.69 19.66
N PRO A 284 31.14 -7.42 19.19
CA PRO A 284 31.92 -8.42 18.49
C PRO A 284 32.34 -9.55 19.44
N PRO A 285 32.36 -10.82 18.97
CA PRO A 285 32.72 -11.97 19.79
C PRO A 285 34.10 -11.84 20.44
N GLY A 286 34.19 -12.14 21.74
CA GLY A 286 35.46 -12.17 22.47
C GLY A 286 36.01 -10.81 22.87
N GLU A 287 35.32 -9.71 22.54
CA GLU A 287 35.79 -8.34 22.83
C GLU A 287 35.27 -7.80 24.17
N GLY A 288 35.25 -8.63 25.23
CA GLY A 288 34.97 -8.18 26.61
C GLY A 288 33.51 -8.18 27.07
N PHE A 289 32.57 -8.66 26.24
CA PHE A 289 31.15 -8.80 26.57
C PHE A 289 30.76 -10.26 26.81
N ARG A 290 29.74 -10.48 27.66
CA ARG A 290 29.14 -11.81 27.90
C ARG A 290 28.42 -12.34 26.67
N GLU A 291 27.76 -11.43 25.95
CA GLU A 291 26.99 -11.73 24.76
C GLU A 291 27.88 -11.56 23.53
N ASN A 292 28.17 -12.66 22.84
CA ASN A 292 29.04 -12.66 21.67
C ASN A 292 28.22 -12.51 20.39
N GLY A 293 28.60 -11.54 19.55
CA GLY A 293 28.03 -11.36 18.22
C GLY A 293 26.60 -10.78 18.22
N MET A 294 26.18 -10.18 19.34
CA MET A 294 24.83 -9.62 19.47
C MET A 294 24.72 -8.28 18.72
N VAL A 295 23.59 -8.09 18.03
CA VAL A 295 23.21 -6.80 17.41
C VAL A 295 21.90 -6.36 18.04
N PHE A 296 21.81 -5.09 18.45
CA PHE A 296 20.57 -4.52 18.97
C PHE A 296 20.43 -3.03 18.63
N PRO A 297 19.20 -2.52 18.51
CA PRO A 297 18.95 -1.09 18.36
C PRO A 297 19.33 -0.30 19.63
N LEU A 298 19.70 0.96 19.47
CA LEU A 298 19.81 1.89 20.61
C LEU A 298 18.47 2.60 20.83
N TYR A 299 17.61 2.06 21.69
CA TYR A 299 16.31 2.65 22.03
C TYR A 299 16.04 2.49 23.53
N ASP A 300 15.41 3.49 24.13
CA ASP A 300 15.03 3.51 25.54
C ASP A 300 13.62 4.10 25.69
N GLU A 301 12.66 3.27 26.09
CA GLU A 301 11.26 3.66 26.25
C GLU A 301 11.04 4.75 27.32
N SER A 302 12.00 4.94 28.23
CA SER A 302 11.93 5.98 29.26
C SER A 302 12.31 7.37 28.75
N LEU A 303 12.96 7.46 27.57
CA LEU A 303 13.43 8.70 26.97
C LEU A 303 12.42 9.29 25.99
N THR A 304 12.45 10.63 25.84
CA THR A 304 11.55 11.33 24.91
C THR A 304 11.94 11.09 23.44
N ALA A 305 10.99 11.26 22.50
CA ALA A 305 11.23 11.07 21.07
C ALA A 305 12.42 11.88 20.48
N PRO A 306 12.71 13.12 20.93
CA PRO A 306 13.93 13.81 20.54
C PRO A 306 15.22 13.08 20.90
N GLN A 307 15.24 12.34 22.02
CA GLN A 307 16.40 11.65 22.60
C GLN A 307 16.54 10.19 22.14
N ASN A 308 15.50 9.60 21.56
CA ASN A 308 15.53 8.29 20.92
C ASN A 308 15.83 8.41 19.41
N PRO A 309 16.24 7.31 18.73
CA PRO A 309 16.34 7.28 17.28
C PRO A 309 15.04 7.71 16.59
N GLY A 310 15.15 8.04 15.30
CA GLY A 310 14.01 8.45 14.49
C GLY A 310 14.16 9.88 14.01
N ARG A 311 13.06 10.63 14.07
CA ARG A 311 12.90 11.85 13.28
C ARG A 311 13.99 12.88 13.51
N VAL A 312 14.62 13.35 12.43
CA VAL A 312 15.46 14.56 12.46
C VAL A 312 14.55 15.78 12.55
N SER A 313 14.91 16.77 13.36
CA SER A 313 14.15 18.02 13.39
C SER A 313 14.58 18.88 12.19
N PRO A 314 13.64 19.44 11.40
CA PRO A 314 13.99 20.46 10.41
C PRO A 314 14.70 21.66 11.05
N LYS A 315 14.36 21.97 12.32
CA LYS A 315 15.00 23.03 13.09
C LYS A 315 16.44 22.70 13.48
N SER A 316 16.82 21.42 13.54
CA SER A 316 18.18 20.97 13.84
C SER A 316 19.02 20.74 12.57
N GLY A 317 18.54 21.16 11.39
CA GLY A 317 19.30 21.08 10.14
C GLY A 317 19.72 19.66 9.78
N ASN A 318 18.77 18.72 9.76
CA ASN A 318 19.00 17.31 9.43
C ASN A 318 19.92 16.55 10.40
N ARG A 319 20.14 17.10 11.60
CA ARG A 319 20.82 16.43 12.70
C ARG A 319 19.84 15.66 13.57
N LYS A 320 20.13 14.37 13.81
CA LYS A 320 19.56 13.60 14.91
C LYS A 320 20.58 13.46 16.02
N THR A 321 20.10 13.59 17.24
CA THR A 321 20.92 13.35 18.40
C THR A 321 20.18 12.41 19.32
N ILE A 322 20.83 11.35 19.77
CA ILE A 322 20.29 10.40 20.73
C ILE A 322 21.09 10.46 22.02
N THR A 323 20.39 10.36 23.14
CA THR A 323 21.03 10.21 24.44
C THR A 323 21.21 8.73 24.69
N TRP A 324 22.43 8.30 24.93
CA TRP A 324 22.72 6.91 25.26
C TRP A 324 23.29 6.78 26.68
N VAL A 325 22.50 6.15 27.54
CA VAL A 325 22.90 5.80 28.91
C VAL A 325 23.75 4.52 28.86
N TYR A 326 25.04 4.68 28.55
CA TYR A 326 25.95 3.55 28.30
C TYR A 326 26.17 2.65 29.52
N SER A 327 25.98 3.19 30.73
CA SER A 327 26.27 2.51 31.98
C SER A 327 25.28 1.39 32.26
N GLU A 328 24.00 1.59 32.00
CA GLU A 328 22.97 0.56 32.16
C GLU A 328 22.98 -0.43 30.99
N ALA A 329 23.09 0.08 29.76
CA ALA A 329 22.95 -0.74 28.55
C ALA A 329 24.14 -1.68 28.31
N LEU A 330 25.39 -1.23 28.55
CA LEU A 330 26.59 -1.99 28.20
C LEU A 330 27.42 -2.49 29.39
N ARG A 331 27.54 -1.73 30.49
CA ARG A 331 28.42 -2.17 31.59
C ARG A 331 27.90 -3.43 32.25
N ALA A 332 26.58 -3.57 32.39
CA ALA A 332 25.95 -4.79 32.90
C ALA A 332 26.29 -6.03 32.05
N ARG A 333 26.59 -5.84 30.76
CA ARG A 333 26.92 -6.88 29.78
C ARG A 333 28.42 -7.22 29.74
N LEU A 334 29.28 -6.48 30.45
CA LEU A 334 30.72 -6.78 30.49
C LEU A 334 30.99 -8.13 31.17
N LEU A 335 32.03 -8.81 30.69
CA LEU A 335 32.53 -10.02 31.34
C LEU A 335 32.97 -9.69 32.79
N PRO A 336 32.57 -10.50 33.79
CA PRO A 336 33.02 -10.30 35.16
C PRO A 336 34.55 -10.27 35.24
N GLY A 337 35.10 -9.26 35.89
CA GLY A 337 36.55 -9.12 36.04
C GLY A 337 37.31 -8.69 34.78
N HIS A 338 36.62 -8.29 33.70
CA HIS A 338 37.26 -7.72 32.51
C HIS A 338 38.04 -6.45 32.87
N LYS A 339 39.37 -6.46 32.65
CA LYS A 339 40.27 -5.35 32.97
C LYS A 339 40.63 -4.49 31.75
N GLY A 340 40.47 -5.04 30.55
CA GLY A 340 40.81 -4.38 29.29
C GLY A 340 39.67 -3.51 28.73
N PRO A 341 39.92 -2.80 27.62
CA PRO A 341 38.83 -2.24 26.83
C PRO A 341 37.97 -3.39 26.27
N ALA A 342 36.65 -3.24 26.36
CA ALA A 342 35.70 -4.00 25.58
C ALA A 342 35.38 -3.20 24.31
N HIS A 343 35.08 -3.85 23.19
CA HIS A 343 34.88 -3.14 21.93
C HIS A 343 33.47 -3.27 21.41
N ILE A 344 32.94 -2.18 20.87
CA ILE A 344 31.65 -2.16 20.20
C ILE A 344 31.80 -1.59 18.79
N VAL A 345 30.89 -1.94 17.91
CA VAL A 345 30.70 -1.28 16.62
C VAL A 345 29.33 -0.65 16.60
N LEU A 346 29.27 0.64 16.31
CA LEU A 346 28.05 1.42 16.24
C LEU A 346 27.76 1.77 14.79
N MET A 347 26.49 1.75 14.42
CA MET A 347 26.01 2.22 13.12
C MET A 347 24.97 3.30 13.28
N ALA A 348 25.11 4.40 12.55
CA ALA A 348 23.99 5.29 12.22
C ALA A 348 23.66 5.14 10.74
N ILE A 349 22.38 5.11 10.42
CA ILE A 349 21.93 5.00 9.02
C ILE A 349 20.64 5.79 8.82
N PRO A 350 20.47 6.44 7.66
CA PRO A 350 19.18 6.99 7.28
C PRO A 350 18.16 5.86 7.16
N CYS A 351 16.97 6.09 7.69
CA CYS A 351 15.87 5.15 7.58
C CYS A 351 14.81 5.77 6.67
N ILE A 352 14.47 5.03 5.61
CA ILE A 352 13.44 5.41 4.65
C ILE A 352 12.05 5.38 5.30
N GLY A 353 11.86 4.49 6.26
CA GLY A 353 10.66 4.37 7.07
C GLY A 353 10.93 3.56 8.32
N ASN A 354 9.87 3.22 9.06
CA ASN A 354 9.98 2.40 10.25
C ASN A 354 10.48 1.01 9.85
N ASN A 355 11.58 0.57 10.44
CA ASN A 355 12.21 -0.73 10.21
C ASN A 355 12.85 -0.92 8.82
N LEU A 356 12.88 0.13 7.97
CA LEU A 356 13.45 0.06 6.62
C LEU A 356 14.68 0.98 6.49
N PRO A 357 15.91 0.43 6.49
CA PRO A 357 17.11 1.21 6.21
C PRO A 357 17.16 1.66 4.74
N ASP A 358 17.80 2.80 4.51
CA ASP A 358 18.27 3.19 3.18
C ASP A 358 19.41 2.26 2.71
N GLU A 359 20.02 2.58 1.58
CA GLU A 359 21.20 1.88 1.08
C GLU A 359 22.26 1.76 2.18
N ILE A 360 22.75 0.54 2.39
CA ILE A 360 23.71 0.23 3.46
C ILE A 360 25.00 1.06 3.36
N SER A 361 25.37 1.45 2.14
CA SER A 361 26.49 2.35 1.84
C SER A 361 26.35 3.73 2.49
N LYS A 362 25.12 4.21 2.69
CA LYS A 362 24.80 5.50 3.33
C LYS A 362 24.82 5.46 4.85
N GLY A 363 24.96 4.28 5.45
CA GLY A 363 25.17 4.17 6.89
C GLY A 363 26.65 4.31 7.25
N ASP A 364 26.92 5.04 8.33
CA ASP A 364 28.26 5.21 8.87
C ASP A 364 28.52 4.26 10.04
N LEU A 365 29.78 3.83 10.16
CA LEU A 365 30.22 2.92 11.20
C LEU A 365 31.32 3.57 12.02
N ALA A 366 31.28 3.34 13.33
CA ALA A 366 32.36 3.69 14.23
C ALA A 366 32.62 2.55 15.20
N ARG A 367 33.91 2.32 15.52
CA ARG A 367 34.30 1.38 16.57
C ARG A 367 34.67 2.16 17.82
N TYR A 368 34.24 1.67 18.97
CA TYR A 368 34.55 2.30 20.25
C TYR A 368 35.09 1.32 21.28
N ASP A 369 36.02 1.83 22.09
CA ASP A 369 36.62 1.14 23.22
C ASP A 369 35.90 1.57 24.49
N ILE A 370 35.24 0.62 25.14
CA ILE A 370 34.46 0.75 26.36
C ILE A 370 35.30 0.25 27.52
N THR A 371 35.48 1.05 28.56
CA THR A 371 36.21 0.63 29.77
C THR A 371 35.30 0.69 30.99
N PRO A 372 35.52 -0.14 32.03
CA PRO A 372 34.63 -0.17 33.19
C PRO A 372 34.48 1.17 33.93
N LYS A 373 35.54 2.00 33.92
CA LYS A 373 35.59 3.28 34.63
C LYS A 373 35.78 4.48 33.70
N GLY A 374 35.98 4.23 32.41
CA GLY A 374 36.31 5.27 31.46
C GLY A 374 35.28 5.38 30.36
N PHE A 375 35.54 6.37 29.54
CA PHE A 375 34.66 6.84 28.50
C PHE A 375 34.85 6.07 27.20
N PRO A 376 33.79 5.91 26.37
CA PRO A 376 33.95 5.39 25.02
C PRO A 376 34.98 6.21 24.25
N ARG A 377 35.98 5.55 23.67
CA ARG A 377 36.98 6.19 22.80
C ARG A 377 36.91 5.61 21.41
N ASN A 378 36.97 6.47 20.39
CA ASN A 378 37.05 6.02 18.99
C ASN A 378 38.27 5.11 18.80
N SER A 379 38.08 3.99 18.11
CA SER A 379 39.14 3.10 17.66
C SER A 379 38.96 2.75 16.18
N ALA A 380 40.01 2.22 15.57
CA ALA A 380 39.98 1.87 14.15
C ALA A 380 39.07 0.66 13.91
N LEU A 381 38.16 0.78 12.93
CA LEU A 381 37.33 -0.34 12.46
C LEU A 381 38.21 -1.46 11.91
N LYS A 382 37.92 -2.72 12.27
CA LYS A 382 38.56 -3.88 11.67
C LYS A 382 37.94 -4.19 10.30
N PRO A 383 38.68 -4.77 9.35
CA PRO A 383 38.13 -5.16 8.03
C PRO A 383 36.91 -6.08 8.13
N ALA A 384 36.89 -7.01 9.09
CA ALA A 384 35.76 -7.91 9.33
C ALA A 384 34.46 -7.16 9.72
N GLU A 385 34.58 -5.98 10.32
CA GLU A 385 33.46 -5.16 10.79
C GLU A 385 32.87 -4.31 9.65
N GLN A 386 33.59 -4.19 8.54
CA GLN A 386 33.13 -3.51 7.32
C GLN A 386 32.42 -4.48 6.36
N ASN A 387 32.32 -5.77 6.72
CA ASN A 387 31.67 -6.77 5.89
C ASN A 387 30.18 -6.42 5.65
N ARG A 388 29.75 -6.54 4.39
CA ARG A 388 28.38 -6.26 3.94
C ARG A 388 27.31 -6.98 4.76
N ALA A 389 27.54 -8.23 5.17
CA ALA A 389 26.59 -9.01 5.96
C ALA A 389 26.35 -8.40 7.34
N LEU A 390 27.41 -7.96 8.03
CA LEU A 390 27.27 -7.29 9.33
C LEU A 390 26.59 -5.93 9.16
N ARG A 391 27.00 -5.13 8.18
CA ARG A 391 26.38 -3.83 7.88
C ARG A 391 24.88 -3.96 7.59
N THR A 392 24.47 -5.01 6.88
CA THR A 392 23.05 -5.30 6.61
C THR A 392 22.28 -5.58 7.92
N LYS A 393 22.86 -6.39 8.82
CA LYS A 393 22.25 -6.70 10.12
C LYS A 393 22.10 -5.45 10.99
N LEU A 394 23.17 -4.66 11.08
CA LEU A 394 23.17 -3.40 11.82
C LEU A 394 22.16 -2.41 11.23
N ALA A 395 22.13 -2.23 9.90
CA ALA A 395 21.18 -1.35 9.23
C ALA A 395 19.72 -1.69 9.57
N ARG A 396 19.37 -2.99 9.51
CA ARG A 396 18.02 -3.44 9.87
C ARG A 396 17.70 -3.18 11.33
N ALA A 397 18.61 -3.54 12.25
CA ALA A 397 18.42 -3.30 13.67
C ALA A 397 18.29 -1.80 13.99
N ALA A 398 19.09 -0.94 13.33
CA ALA A 398 19.08 0.50 13.54
C ALA A 398 17.71 1.12 13.25
N CYS A 399 17.10 0.72 12.13
CA CYS A 399 15.79 1.24 11.75
C CYS A 399 14.63 0.56 12.47
N GLN A 400 14.86 -0.61 13.10
CA GLN A 400 13.85 -1.33 13.89
C GLN A 400 13.37 -0.56 15.12
N ALA A 401 14.19 0.38 15.61
CA ALA A 401 13.90 1.19 16.80
C ALA A 401 13.16 2.51 16.50
N ASN A 402 12.91 2.84 15.25
CA ASN A 402 12.19 4.06 14.87
C ASN A 402 10.66 3.88 14.99
N VAL A 403 10.19 3.14 15.99
CA VAL A 403 8.76 2.82 16.19
C VAL A 403 8.02 4.00 16.80
#